data_AF-A0A5N6S923-F1
#
_entry.id   AF-A0A5N6S923-F1
#
_cell.length_a   1.000
_cell.length_b   1.000
_cell.length_c   1.000
_cell.angle_alpha   90.00
_cell.angle_beta   90.00
_cell.angle_gamma   90.00
#
_symmetry.space_group_name_H-M   'P 1'
#
loop_
_entity.id
_entity.type
_entity.pdbx_description
1 polymer ?
#
loop_
_entity_poly.entity_id
_entity_poly.type
_entity_poly.pdbx_seq_one_letter_code
_entity_poly.pdbx_strand_id
1 'polypeptide(L)'
;MSKAQDGLDDFDDGFRTGLSPEDLTKPLLISNDNAGQQGPGPARRITRAAPRASPQAPLLDRVDLPRVTITPNASLYDTDPPSILRIPTGPEADAEWFRIGTGVMPIIISSDEIYKLGKDPSVAVKIPEEHGYGDDAYIAQTEVFHLLHCLDMLRKEISYDHYYFARFGNHPDAEHVAHIGHCIDILAQTIKCSSSVDVILFNWVEGWDQPFPDFSNQHVCRDFETLLGYVTENSVPRSVWKTMKEPPAGYVRLPEPAPARPAESDTDP
;
A
#
# COMPACT_ATOMS: atom_id res chain seq x y z
N MET A 1 -31.74 21.69 10.42
CA MET A 1 -31.06 20.47 10.93
C MET A 1 -30.44 19.81 9.72
N SER A 2 -29.19 20.15 9.45
CA SER A 2 -28.59 20.14 8.10
C SER A 2 -27.43 19.15 8.02
N LYS A 3 -27.58 18.22 7.07
CA LYS A 3 -26.57 17.53 6.25
C LYS A 3 -25.18 17.29 6.85
N ALA A 4 -24.93 16.05 7.25
CA ALA A 4 -23.62 15.40 7.16
C ALA A 4 -23.74 14.35 6.04
N GLN A 5 -23.28 14.71 4.86
CA GLN A 5 -23.16 13.86 3.69
C GLN A 5 -22.08 14.52 2.86
N ASP A 6 -20.92 13.86 2.79
CA ASP A 6 -19.89 13.92 1.76
C ASP A 6 -18.57 13.40 2.37
N GLY A 7 -18.46 12.07 2.51
CA GLY A 7 -17.24 11.35 2.94
C GLY A 7 -17.03 10.07 2.12
N LEU A 8 -17.61 10.01 0.91
CA LEU A 8 -17.58 8.83 0.02
C LEU A 8 -16.95 9.12 -1.35
N ASP A 9 -16.41 10.32 -1.55
CA ASP A 9 -15.89 10.77 -2.86
C ASP A 9 -14.38 10.51 -3.05
N ASP A 10 -13.65 10.02 -2.03
CA ASP A 10 -12.20 9.80 -2.11
C ASP A 10 -11.77 8.62 -3.02
N PHE A 11 -12.73 7.85 -3.56
CA PHE A 11 -12.47 6.77 -4.52
C PHE A 11 -12.78 7.15 -5.98
N ASP A 12 -13.21 8.38 -6.26
CA ASP A 12 -13.56 8.85 -7.60
C ASP A 12 -12.79 10.14 -7.93
N ASP A 13 -11.46 10.05 -7.96
CA ASP A 13 -10.61 11.06 -8.62
C ASP A 13 -10.89 11.00 -10.14
N GLY A 14 -11.92 11.74 -10.55
CA GLY A 14 -12.37 11.83 -11.93
C GLY A 14 -11.34 12.52 -12.82
N PHE A 15 -10.52 11.74 -13.53
CA PHE A 15 -9.89 12.15 -14.79
C PHE A 15 -9.82 11.01 -15.82
N ARG A 16 -10.76 11.12 -16.78
CA ARG A 16 -10.80 10.70 -18.19
C ARG A 16 -10.41 9.29 -18.68
N THR A 17 -11.38 8.81 -19.46
CA THR A 17 -11.41 7.77 -20.49
C THR A 17 -10.26 7.78 -21.49
N GLY A 18 -9.67 6.60 -21.73
CA GLY A 18 -9.11 6.21 -23.03
C GLY A 18 -7.64 5.81 -23.04
N LEU A 19 -7.33 4.56 -22.66
CA LEU A 19 -6.11 3.86 -23.07
C LEU A 19 -6.45 2.39 -23.36
N SER A 20 -5.98 1.88 -24.51
CA SER A 20 -6.27 0.54 -25.04
C SER A 20 -5.31 -0.52 -24.46
N PRO A 21 -5.70 -1.79 -24.28
CA PRO A 21 -4.93 -2.79 -23.51
C PRO A 21 -3.65 -3.37 -24.14
N GLU A 22 -3.18 -2.90 -25.29
CA GLU A 22 -2.19 -3.67 -26.09
C GLU A 22 -0.72 -3.24 -26.00
N ASP A 23 -0.34 -2.26 -25.17
CA ASP A 23 1.06 -1.80 -25.09
C ASP A 23 1.83 -2.21 -23.81
N LEU A 24 1.26 -3.08 -22.96
CA LEU A 24 1.86 -3.44 -21.66
C LEU A 24 2.75 -4.70 -21.64
N THR A 25 3.05 -5.33 -22.78
CA THR A 25 3.79 -6.60 -22.78
C THR A 25 5.04 -6.57 -23.66
N LYS A 26 6.15 -6.05 -23.12
CA LYS A 26 7.51 -6.45 -23.53
C LYS A 26 8.47 -6.50 -22.33
N PRO A 27 8.92 -7.69 -21.90
CA PRO A 27 10.00 -7.81 -20.92
C PRO A 27 11.37 -7.56 -21.55
N LEU A 28 12.21 -6.77 -20.88
CA LEU A 28 13.63 -6.61 -21.18
C LEU A 28 14.43 -7.77 -20.57
N LEU A 29 15.15 -8.52 -21.41
CA LEU A 29 16.02 -9.63 -21.01
C LEU A 29 17.40 -9.10 -20.59
N ILE A 30 17.92 -9.54 -19.44
CA ILE A 30 19.34 -9.39 -19.06
C ILE A 30 19.92 -10.77 -18.75
N SER A 31 21.04 -11.06 -19.40
CA SER A 31 21.81 -12.31 -19.38
C SER A 31 22.59 -12.50 -18.07
N ASN A 32 22.70 -13.75 -17.62
CA ASN A 32 23.59 -14.18 -16.54
C ASN A 32 24.75 -15.01 -17.10
N ASP A 33 25.97 -14.72 -16.63
CA ASP A 33 27.16 -15.56 -16.79
C ASP A 33 27.78 -15.95 -15.44
N ASN A 34 28.65 -16.96 -15.51
CA ASN A 34 28.71 -18.12 -14.62
C ASN A 34 29.69 -18.06 -13.42
N ALA A 35 29.27 -18.76 -12.36
CA ALA A 35 29.97 -19.58 -11.35
C ALA A 35 31.50 -19.50 -11.08
N GLY A 36 31.83 -19.51 -9.78
CA GLY A 36 33.10 -20.01 -9.22
C GLY A 36 32.91 -20.61 -7.81
N GLN A 37 33.18 -21.90 -7.66
CA GLN A 37 33.07 -22.71 -6.44
C GLN A 37 34.33 -22.63 -5.55
N GLN A 38 34.20 -22.87 -4.23
CA GLN A 38 35.03 -23.83 -3.46
C GLN A 38 34.66 -23.95 -1.95
N GLY A 39 34.35 -25.19 -1.51
CA GLY A 39 34.98 -25.88 -0.35
C GLY A 39 34.58 -25.55 1.12
N PRO A 40 34.09 -26.54 1.93
CA PRO A 40 33.52 -26.30 3.27
C PRO A 40 34.41 -26.67 4.47
N GLY A 41 34.14 -26.06 5.63
CA GLY A 41 34.57 -26.52 6.97
C GLY A 41 33.37 -26.75 7.89
N PRO A 42 33.46 -27.58 8.95
CA PRO A 42 32.29 -28.05 9.69
C PRO A 42 31.84 -27.00 10.71
N ALA A 43 30.93 -26.12 10.30
CA ALA A 43 30.24 -25.22 11.21
C ALA A 43 29.05 -25.93 11.86
N ARG A 44 29.05 -25.94 13.21
CA ARG A 44 27.92 -26.29 14.08
C ARG A 44 26.59 -25.81 13.47
N ARG A 45 25.69 -26.72 13.11
CA ARG A 45 24.32 -26.40 12.72
C ARG A 45 23.58 -25.84 13.95
N ILE A 46 23.60 -24.52 14.09
CA ILE A 46 22.48 -23.83 14.72
C ILE A 46 21.39 -23.83 13.66
N THR A 47 20.45 -24.77 13.75
CA THR A 47 19.21 -24.68 12.98
C THR A 47 18.48 -23.43 13.46
N ARG A 48 18.65 -22.32 12.73
CA ARG A 48 17.74 -21.18 12.84
C ARG A 48 16.34 -21.73 12.61
N ALA A 49 15.47 -21.56 13.59
CA ALA A 49 14.05 -21.74 13.41
C ALA A 49 13.60 -20.98 12.15
N ALA A 50 12.70 -21.59 11.37
CA ALA A 50 12.10 -20.94 10.22
C ALA A 50 11.60 -19.53 10.62
N PRO A 51 11.84 -18.50 9.78
CA PRO A 51 11.34 -17.17 10.09
C PRO A 51 9.82 -17.25 10.21
N ARG A 52 9.30 -16.67 11.30
CA ARG A 52 7.89 -16.56 11.70
C ARG A 52 6.93 -16.79 10.55
N ALA A 53 6.07 -17.80 10.68
CA ALA A 53 4.83 -17.85 9.91
C ALA A 53 4.16 -16.49 10.05
N SER A 54 4.01 -15.77 8.94
CA SER A 54 3.08 -14.64 8.89
C SER A 54 1.72 -15.17 9.39
N PRO A 55 0.97 -14.41 10.20
CA PRO A 55 -0.46 -14.71 10.41
C PRO A 55 -1.07 -15.02 9.04
N GLN A 56 -1.87 -16.10 8.94
CA GLN A 56 -2.36 -16.65 7.67
C GLN A 56 -2.77 -15.54 6.70
N ALA A 57 -1.89 -15.19 5.76
CA ALA A 57 -2.17 -14.22 4.72
C ALA A 57 -2.86 -14.97 3.59
N PRO A 58 -4.17 -14.80 3.36
CA PRO A 58 -4.93 -15.69 2.50
C PRO A 58 -4.41 -15.74 1.06
N LEU A 59 -3.79 -14.65 0.60
CA LEU A 59 -3.19 -14.59 -0.73
C LEU A 59 -2.03 -15.58 -0.93
N LEU A 60 -1.31 -15.97 0.12
CA LEU A 60 -0.23 -16.95 -0.01
C LEU A 60 -0.73 -18.35 -0.37
N ASP A 61 -2.02 -18.64 -0.14
CA ASP A 61 -2.66 -19.90 -0.52
C ASP A 61 -3.31 -19.83 -1.92
N ARG A 62 -3.42 -18.62 -2.50
CA ARG A 62 -4.18 -18.37 -3.73
C ARG A 62 -3.31 -18.07 -4.95
N VAL A 63 -2.11 -17.52 -4.75
CA VAL A 63 -1.19 -17.14 -5.82
C VAL A 63 0.23 -17.54 -5.45
N ASP A 64 0.95 -18.14 -6.41
CA ASP A 64 2.38 -18.34 -6.29
C ASP A 64 3.07 -16.99 -6.46
N LEU A 65 3.74 -16.51 -5.40
CA LEU A 65 4.43 -15.23 -5.39
C LEU A 65 5.94 -15.47 -5.39
N PRO A 66 6.60 -15.34 -6.57
CA PRO A 66 8.03 -15.46 -6.67
C PRO A 66 8.76 -14.46 -5.76
N ARG A 67 9.99 -14.82 -5.39
CA ARG A 67 10.91 -13.88 -4.76
C ARG A 67 11.83 -13.29 -5.81
N VAL A 68 11.95 -11.97 -5.81
CA VAL A 68 12.85 -11.22 -6.67
C VAL A 68 13.92 -10.53 -5.84
N THR A 69 15.12 -10.40 -6.39
CA THR A 69 16.16 -9.58 -5.77
C THR A 69 16.19 -8.23 -6.47
N ILE A 70 16.05 -7.16 -5.70
CA ILE A 70 16.11 -5.79 -6.22
C ILE A 70 17.29 -5.05 -5.57
N THR A 71 17.95 -4.20 -6.35
CA THR A 71 18.85 -3.18 -5.81
C THR A 71 18.22 -1.83 -6.14
N PRO A 72 17.66 -1.10 -5.16
CA PRO A 72 17.01 0.17 -5.41
C PRO A 72 18.00 1.19 -5.99
N ASN A 73 17.56 1.96 -6.98
CA ASN A 73 18.25 3.18 -7.34
C ASN A 73 17.94 4.25 -6.28
N ALA A 74 18.86 4.37 -5.32
CA ALA A 74 18.72 5.24 -4.17
C ALA A 74 19.59 6.50 -4.27
N SER A 75 19.84 6.97 -5.51
CA SER A 75 20.49 8.26 -5.73
C SER A 75 19.72 9.39 -5.05
N LEU A 76 20.42 10.27 -4.34
CA LEU A 76 19.83 11.46 -3.73
C LEU A 76 19.25 12.41 -4.79
N TYR A 77 20.00 12.63 -5.87
CA TYR A 77 19.56 13.45 -6.99
C TYR A 77 18.82 12.60 -8.03
N ASP A 78 17.95 13.26 -8.79
CA ASP A 78 17.21 12.61 -9.85
C ASP A 78 18.14 12.09 -10.96
N THR A 79 17.73 10.98 -11.57
CA THR A 79 18.32 10.49 -12.82
C THR A 79 17.74 11.24 -14.02
N ASP A 80 18.34 11.06 -15.19
CA ASP A 80 17.79 11.51 -16.47
C ASP A 80 17.46 10.29 -17.37
N PRO A 81 16.17 9.98 -17.61
CA PRO A 81 14.98 10.63 -17.02
C PRO A 81 14.81 10.29 -15.54
N PRO A 82 14.05 11.09 -14.76
CA PRO A 82 13.77 10.78 -13.37
C PRO A 82 12.90 9.52 -13.26
N SER A 83 12.98 8.84 -12.12
CA SER A 83 11.98 7.81 -11.81
C SER A 83 10.59 8.45 -11.78
N ILE A 84 9.62 7.79 -12.42
CA ILE A 84 8.22 8.25 -12.45
C ILE A 84 7.64 8.49 -11.05
N LEU A 85 8.07 7.70 -10.06
CA LEU A 85 7.62 7.82 -8.67
C LEU A 85 8.21 9.03 -7.93
N ARG A 86 9.23 9.68 -8.50
CA ARG A 86 9.84 10.91 -7.96
C ARG A 86 9.19 12.18 -8.52
N ILE A 87 8.39 12.05 -9.59
CA ILE A 87 7.75 13.19 -10.22
C ILE A 87 6.63 13.70 -9.29
N PRO A 88 6.68 14.98 -8.84
CA PRO A 88 5.78 15.48 -7.82
C PRO A 88 4.35 15.69 -8.32
N THR A 89 4.18 16.07 -9.59
CA THR A 89 2.88 16.34 -10.22
C THR A 89 2.89 15.92 -11.70
N GLY A 90 1.72 15.62 -12.27
CA GLY A 90 1.56 15.39 -13.70
C GLY A 90 0.87 14.07 -14.05
N PRO A 91 0.30 13.96 -15.25
CA PRO A 91 -0.60 12.87 -15.61
C PRO A 91 0.08 11.51 -15.65
N GLU A 92 1.35 11.42 -16.06
CA GLU A 92 2.09 10.16 -16.08
C GLU A 92 2.38 9.66 -14.66
N ALA A 93 2.74 10.56 -13.75
CA ALA A 93 2.99 10.23 -12.35
C ALA A 93 1.69 9.81 -11.66
N ASP A 94 0.61 10.57 -11.87
CA ASP A 94 -0.71 10.26 -11.32
C ASP A 94 -1.24 8.91 -11.83
N ALA A 95 -1.02 8.60 -13.11
CA ALA A 95 -1.39 7.31 -13.68
C ALA A 95 -0.62 6.14 -13.05
N GLU A 96 0.68 6.30 -12.78
CA GLU A 96 1.46 5.23 -12.13
C GLU A 96 1.06 5.04 -10.67
N TRP A 97 0.93 6.11 -9.89
CA TRP A 97 0.45 6.03 -8.50
C TRP A 97 -0.96 5.45 -8.41
N PHE A 98 -1.82 5.77 -9.36
CA PHE A 98 -3.12 5.13 -9.50
C PHE A 98 -2.98 3.64 -9.82
N ARG A 99 -2.14 3.25 -10.78
CA ARG A 99 -1.93 1.85 -11.18
C ARG A 99 -1.47 0.99 -10.00
N ILE A 100 -0.53 1.48 -9.20
CA ILE A 100 0.12 0.69 -8.13
C ILE A 100 -0.55 0.84 -6.77
N GLY A 101 -1.50 1.75 -6.60
CA GLY A 101 -2.09 2.09 -5.30
C GLY A 101 -3.59 2.36 -5.40
N THR A 102 -3.97 3.64 -5.47
CA THR A 102 -5.36 4.13 -5.39
C THR A 102 -6.33 3.46 -6.39
N GLY A 103 -5.84 3.04 -7.54
CA GLY A 103 -6.62 2.37 -8.57
C GLY A 103 -6.88 0.89 -8.30
N VAL A 104 -6.17 0.27 -7.36
CA VAL A 104 -6.26 -1.16 -7.05
C VAL A 104 -7.44 -1.41 -6.10
N MET A 105 -8.49 -2.01 -6.64
CA MET A 105 -9.71 -2.27 -5.90
C MET A 105 -9.54 -3.44 -4.91
N PRO A 106 -10.32 -3.47 -3.81
CA PRO A 106 -10.30 -4.57 -2.85
C PRO A 106 -10.64 -5.94 -3.47
N ILE A 107 -10.10 -7.02 -2.90
CA ILE A 107 -10.40 -8.41 -3.28
C ILE A 107 -11.61 -8.96 -2.52
N ILE A 108 -12.07 -10.12 -2.97
CA ILE A 108 -13.13 -10.91 -2.31
C ILE A 108 -12.50 -12.04 -1.47
N ILE A 109 -12.91 -12.14 -0.21
CA ILE A 109 -12.53 -13.21 0.72
C ILE A 109 -13.76 -13.87 1.34
N SER A 110 -13.58 -15.11 1.78
CA SER A 110 -14.58 -15.89 2.51
C SER A 110 -14.58 -15.60 4.01
N SER A 111 -15.64 -15.97 4.70
CA SER A 111 -15.70 -15.94 6.17
C SER A 111 -14.64 -16.86 6.81
N ASP A 112 -14.31 -18.00 6.21
CA ASP A 112 -13.22 -18.88 6.67
C ASP A 112 -11.86 -18.16 6.68
N GLU A 113 -11.58 -17.37 5.65
CA GLU A 113 -10.36 -16.55 5.60
C GLU A 113 -10.38 -15.43 6.64
N ILE A 114 -11.54 -14.81 6.89
CA ILE A 114 -11.69 -13.83 7.97
C ILE A 114 -11.41 -14.47 9.34
N TYR A 115 -11.90 -15.68 9.58
CA TYR A 115 -11.61 -16.42 10.81
C TYR A 115 -10.12 -16.77 10.94
N LYS A 116 -9.45 -17.16 9.84
CA LYS A 116 -7.99 -17.40 9.83
C LYS A 116 -7.19 -16.13 10.14
N LEU A 117 -7.73 -14.96 9.81
CA LEU A 117 -7.17 -13.66 10.20
C LEU A 117 -7.44 -13.31 11.67
N GLY A 118 -8.18 -14.14 12.42
CA GLY A 118 -8.57 -13.88 13.80
C GLY A 118 -9.61 -12.76 13.93
N LYS A 119 -10.35 -12.46 12.86
CA LYS A 119 -11.37 -11.40 12.81
C LYS A 119 -12.77 -11.99 12.84
N ASP A 120 -13.76 -11.16 13.16
CA ASP A 120 -15.18 -11.54 13.19
C ASP A 120 -15.84 -11.17 11.85
N PRO A 121 -16.33 -12.16 11.06
CA PRO A 121 -17.03 -11.88 9.81
C PRO A 121 -18.39 -11.18 10.00
N SER A 122 -18.97 -11.16 11.20
CA SER A 122 -20.26 -10.50 11.46
C SER A 122 -20.20 -8.97 11.34
N VAL A 123 -19.00 -8.39 11.47
CA VAL A 123 -18.74 -6.95 11.33
C VAL A 123 -17.99 -6.61 10.03
N ALA A 124 -17.63 -7.62 9.24
CA ALA A 124 -16.97 -7.42 7.95
C ALA A 124 -17.99 -7.02 6.87
N VAL A 125 -17.55 -6.21 5.91
CA VAL A 125 -18.41 -5.78 4.80
C VAL A 125 -18.61 -6.95 3.82
N LYS A 126 -19.83 -7.48 3.79
CA LYS A 126 -20.26 -8.47 2.80
C LYS A 126 -20.80 -7.77 1.55
N ILE A 127 -20.51 -8.34 0.39
CA ILE A 127 -21.03 -7.86 -0.89
C ILE A 127 -22.52 -8.25 -0.97
N PRO A 128 -23.42 -7.32 -1.36
CA PRO A 128 -24.82 -7.65 -1.58
C PRO A 128 -25.00 -8.82 -2.57
N GLU A 129 -25.85 -9.78 -2.22
CA GLU A 129 -26.07 -11.01 -3.00
C GLU A 129 -26.58 -10.74 -4.42
N GLU A 130 -27.23 -9.59 -4.64
CA GLU A 130 -27.68 -9.12 -5.96
C GLU A 130 -26.53 -8.95 -6.98
N HIS A 131 -25.29 -8.83 -6.52
CA HIS A 131 -24.11 -8.75 -7.38
C HIS A 131 -23.56 -10.12 -7.79
N GLY A 132 -24.15 -11.23 -7.32
CA GLY A 132 -23.86 -12.58 -7.84
C GLY A 132 -22.59 -13.24 -7.33
N TYR A 133 -21.98 -12.74 -6.25
CA TYR A 133 -20.77 -13.31 -5.64
C TYR A 133 -21.05 -14.42 -4.61
N GLY A 134 -22.32 -14.76 -4.38
CA GLY A 134 -22.74 -15.72 -3.36
C GLY A 134 -22.91 -15.11 -1.97
N ASP A 135 -23.24 -15.95 -1.00
CA ASP A 135 -23.55 -15.57 0.38
C ASP A 135 -22.30 -15.53 1.29
N ASP A 136 -21.12 -15.88 0.78
CA ASP A 136 -19.85 -15.90 1.52
C ASP A 136 -18.78 -15.04 0.81
N ALA A 137 -19.15 -13.79 0.48
CA ALA A 137 -18.31 -12.86 -0.26
C ALA A 137 -18.10 -11.55 0.50
N TYR A 138 -16.89 -11.35 1.02
CA TYR A 138 -16.51 -10.20 1.83
C TYR A 138 -15.42 -9.39 1.16
N ILE A 139 -15.44 -8.08 1.37
CA ILE A 139 -14.44 -7.20 0.81
C ILE A 139 -13.23 -7.11 1.76
N ALA A 140 -12.03 -7.26 1.21
CA ALA A 140 -10.78 -7.01 1.91
C ALA A 140 -9.75 -6.36 0.99
N GLN A 141 -8.95 -5.43 1.52
CA GLN A 141 -7.87 -4.81 0.74
C GLN A 141 -6.53 -5.42 1.14
N THR A 142 -5.68 -5.69 0.14
CA THR A 142 -4.30 -6.08 0.38
C THR A 142 -3.52 -4.87 0.89
N GLU A 143 -2.86 -5.03 2.04
CA GLU A 143 -2.25 -3.94 2.80
C GLU A 143 -1.27 -3.08 1.98
N VAL A 144 -0.45 -3.69 1.11
CA VAL A 144 0.55 -2.95 0.31
C VAL A 144 -0.07 -1.84 -0.55
N PHE A 145 -1.29 -2.03 -1.08
CA PHE A 145 -1.94 -1.01 -1.92
C PHE A 145 -2.52 0.13 -1.08
N HIS A 146 -2.95 -0.15 0.15
CA HIS A 146 -3.31 0.90 1.10
C HIS A 146 -2.08 1.72 1.51
N LEU A 147 -0.94 1.08 1.78
CA LEU A 147 0.30 1.78 2.10
C LEU A 147 0.82 2.63 0.93
N LEU A 148 0.68 2.14 -0.31
CA LEU A 148 1.02 2.91 -1.50
C LEU A 148 0.06 4.08 -1.73
N HIS A 149 -1.23 3.92 -1.44
CA HIS A 149 -2.19 5.03 -1.38
C HIS A 149 -1.78 6.07 -0.33
N CYS A 150 -1.41 5.65 0.89
CA CYS A 150 -0.91 6.56 1.92
C CYS A 150 0.32 7.34 1.45
N LEU A 151 1.24 6.68 0.75
CA LEU A 151 2.44 7.32 0.20
C LEU A 151 2.09 8.32 -0.92
N ASP A 152 1.13 7.99 -1.79
CA ASP A 152 0.62 8.92 -2.82
C ASP A 152 -0.07 10.15 -2.19
N MET A 153 -0.86 9.96 -1.13
CA MET A 153 -1.47 11.07 -0.39
C MET A 153 -0.41 12.02 0.17
N LEU A 154 0.70 11.49 0.71
CA LEU A 154 1.81 12.32 1.18
C LEU A 154 2.54 13.05 0.03
N ARG A 155 2.71 12.39 -1.13
CA ARG A 155 3.25 13.05 -2.33
C ARG A 155 2.35 14.21 -2.76
N LYS A 156 1.03 13.99 -2.82
CA LYS A 156 0.04 15.02 -3.17
C LYS A 156 0.01 16.14 -2.13
N GLU A 157 0.16 15.83 -0.85
CA GLU A 157 0.24 16.81 0.24
C GLU A 157 1.49 17.70 0.14
N ILE A 158 2.66 17.14 -0.21
CA ILE A 158 3.86 17.96 -0.48
C ILE A 158 3.64 18.89 -1.68
N SER A 159 2.75 18.51 -2.61
CA SER A 159 2.32 19.32 -3.76
C SER A 159 0.94 19.95 -3.54
N TYR A 160 0.62 20.35 -2.31
CA TYR A 160 -0.71 20.82 -1.88
C TYR A 160 -1.34 21.86 -2.81
N ASP A 161 -0.56 22.85 -3.26
CA ASP A 161 -1.02 23.92 -4.14
C ASP A 161 -1.63 23.38 -5.44
N HIS A 162 -1.12 22.25 -5.93
CA HIS A 162 -1.59 21.60 -7.15
C HIS A 162 -2.84 20.74 -6.91
N TYR A 163 -2.84 19.91 -5.87
CA TYR A 163 -3.89 18.89 -5.66
C TYR A 163 -5.05 19.37 -4.79
N TYR A 164 -4.80 20.24 -3.82
CA TYR A 164 -5.69 20.45 -2.69
C TYR A 164 -6.11 21.91 -2.49
N PHE A 165 -5.29 22.87 -2.89
CA PHE A 165 -5.61 24.30 -2.70
C PHE A 165 -6.92 24.73 -3.36
N ALA A 166 -7.25 24.19 -4.54
CA ALA A 166 -8.52 24.52 -5.22
C ALA A 166 -9.76 24.07 -4.42
N ARG A 167 -9.64 22.99 -3.63
CA ARG A 167 -10.71 22.43 -2.80
C ARG A 167 -10.75 23.06 -1.41
N PHE A 168 -9.60 23.25 -0.79
CA PHE A 168 -9.48 23.57 0.63
C PHE A 168 -8.94 24.97 0.92
N GLY A 169 -8.39 25.67 -0.07
CA GLY A 169 -7.63 26.90 0.15
C GLY A 169 -6.49 26.69 1.15
N ASN A 170 -6.22 27.68 2.01
CA ASN A 170 -5.18 27.59 3.05
C ASN A 170 -5.61 26.83 4.32
N HIS A 171 -6.84 26.30 4.35
CA HIS A 171 -7.45 25.73 5.54
C HIS A 171 -8.09 24.38 5.20
N PRO A 172 -7.28 23.30 5.11
CA PRO A 172 -7.81 21.96 4.95
C PRO A 172 -8.78 21.63 6.08
N ASP A 173 -9.82 20.86 5.75
CA ASP A 173 -10.79 20.43 6.74
C ASP A 173 -10.20 19.38 7.70
N ALA A 174 -10.93 19.11 8.78
CA ALA A 174 -10.47 18.19 9.81
C ALA A 174 -10.29 16.75 9.29
N GLU A 175 -11.06 16.35 8.29
CA GLU A 175 -10.99 15.01 7.69
C GLU A 175 -9.69 14.86 6.89
N HIS A 176 -9.36 15.82 6.02
CA HIS A 176 -8.11 15.83 5.28
C HIS A 176 -6.90 15.76 6.20
N VAL A 177 -6.87 16.60 7.23
CA VAL A 177 -5.78 16.61 8.23
C VAL A 177 -5.69 15.28 8.97
N ALA A 178 -6.83 14.71 9.38
CA ALA A 178 -6.86 13.41 10.04
C ALA A 178 -6.38 12.28 9.10
N HIS A 179 -6.74 12.33 7.82
CA HIS A 179 -6.35 11.34 6.83
C HIS A 179 -4.84 11.36 6.58
N ILE A 180 -4.24 12.55 6.40
CA ILE A 180 -2.78 12.70 6.29
C ILE A 180 -2.09 12.20 7.56
N GLY A 181 -2.60 12.55 8.75
CA GLY A 181 -2.07 12.06 10.03
C GLY A 181 -2.12 10.53 10.14
N HIS A 182 -3.22 9.91 9.72
CA HIS A 182 -3.39 8.47 9.67
C HIS A 182 -2.39 7.81 8.71
N CYS A 183 -2.19 8.38 7.53
CA CYS A 183 -1.24 7.89 6.52
C CYS A 183 0.20 7.86 7.06
N ILE A 184 0.63 8.92 7.75
CA ILE A 184 1.95 8.96 8.39
C ILE A 184 2.06 7.88 9.46
N ASP A 185 1.05 7.75 10.32
CA ASP A 185 1.08 6.80 11.43
C ASP A 185 1.11 5.34 10.95
N ILE A 186 0.24 4.96 9.98
CA ILE A 186 0.19 3.57 9.49
C ILE A 186 1.47 3.18 8.75
N LEU A 187 2.07 4.09 7.97
CA LEU A 187 3.37 3.87 7.33
C LEU A 187 4.46 3.66 8.38
N ALA A 188 4.52 4.51 9.41
CA ALA A 188 5.49 4.37 10.50
C ALA A 188 5.30 3.06 11.27
N GLN A 189 4.06 2.68 11.59
CA GLN A 189 3.75 1.41 12.24
C GLN A 189 4.18 0.20 11.39
N THR A 190 3.93 0.23 10.08
CA THR A 190 4.30 -0.86 9.17
C THR A 190 5.82 -0.98 9.03
N ILE A 191 6.54 0.14 8.89
CA ILE A 191 8.01 0.14 8.82
C ILE A 191 8.61 -0.41 10.13
N LYS A 192 8.07 -0.02 11.28
CA LYS A 192 8.48 -0.59 12.59
C LYS A 192 8.12 -2.07 12.70
N CYS A 193 6.98 -2.50 12.16
CA CYS A 193 6.56 -3.91 12.17
C CYS A 193 7.51 -4.78 11.33
N SER A 194 7.91 -4.29 10.15
CA SER A 194 8.84 -5.00 9.27
C SER A 194 10.26 -5.03 9.83
N SER A 195 10.69 -3.95 10.52
CA SER A 195 11.98 -3.85 11.22
C SER A 195 13.14 -4.47 10.44
N SER A 196 13.37 -3.97 9.21
CA SER A 196 14.50 -4.46 8.42
C SER A 196 15.80 -4.35 9.22
N VAL A 197 16.58 -5.43 9.18
CA VAL A 197 17.91 -5.52 9.83
C VAL A 197 19.04 -5.39 8.80
N ASP A 198 18.71 -5.03 7.56
CA ASP A 198 19.68 -4.72 6.54
C ASP A 198 20.49 -3.48 6.98
N VAL A 199 21.81 -3.53 6.80
CA VAL A 199 22.72 -2.45 7.20
C VAL A 199 23.08 -1.59 6.00
N ILE A 200 23.06 -0.27 6.16
CA ILE A 200 23.62 0.66 5.16
C ILE A 200 25.08 0.94 5.48
N LEU A 201 25.90 1.07 4.44
CA LEU A 201 27.28 1.52 4.58
C LEU A 201 27.36 3.04 4.43
N PHE A 202 28.53 3.60 4.71
CA PHE A 202 28.84 5.00 4.51
C PHE A 202 30.14 5.13 3.72
N ASN A 203 30.16 6.04 2.75
CA ASN A 203 31.28 6.30 1.86
C ASN A 203 31.71 7.77 1.92
N TRP A 204 32.96 8.07 1.58
CA TRP A 204 33.41 9.46 1.37
C TRP A 204 33.00 9.93 -0.03
N VAL A 205 32.31 11.07 -0.11
CA VAL A 205 31.84 11.66 -1.38
C VAL A 205 32.42 13.07 -1.50
N GLU A 206 32.92 13.40 -2.69
CA GLU A 206 33.48 14.72 -2.97
C GLU A 206 32.44 15.83 -2.73
N GLY A 207 32.85 16.92 -2.08
CA GLY A 207 31.97 18.03 -1.73
C GLY A 207 31.15 17.84 -0.44
N TRP A 208 31.29 16.70 0.24
CA TRP A 208 30.63 16.44 1.53
C TRP A 208 31.67 16.33 2.66
N ASP A 209 31.44 17.07 3.75
CA ASP A 209 32.33 17.10 4.91
C ASP A 209 32.10 15.92 5.89
N GLN A 210 31.13 15.05 5.62
CA GLN A 210 30.77 13.88 6.44
C GLN A 210 30.54 12.64 5.56
N PRO A 211 30.71 11.42 6.10
CA PRO A 211 30.40 10.19 5.35
C PRO A 211 28.96 10.17 4.86
N PHE A 212 28.77 9.88 3.57
CA PHE A 212 27.48 9.84 2.90
C PHE A 212 26.91 8.41 2.91
N PRO A 213 25.62 8.22 3.26
CA PRO A 213 25.02 6.89 3.33
C PRO A 213 24.89 6.24 1.94
N ASP A 214 25.19 4.95 1.86
CA ASP A 214 24.95 4.10 0.71
C ASP A 214 23.68 3.27 0.93
N PHE A 215 22.64 3.63 0.20
CA PHE A 215 21.32 3.02 0.27
C PHE A 215 21.12 1.90 -0.78
N SER A 216 22.11 1.62 -1.63
CA SER A 216 22.00 0.64 -2.73
C SER A 216 22.24 -0.80 -2.27
N ASN A 217 21.50 -1.21 -1.25
CA ASN A 217 21.50 -2.58 -0.75
C ASN A 217 20.62 -3.50 -1.62
N GLN A 218 21.02 -4.76 -1.71
CA GLN A 218 20.17 -5.80 -2.29
C GLN A 218 19.10 -6.23 -1.29
N HIS A 219 17.85 -6.31 -1.76
CA HIS A 219 16.72 -6.81 -0.99
C HIS A 219 16.07 -7.99 -1.71
N VAL A 220 15.66 -9.01 -0.94
CA VAL A 220 14.83 -10.10 -1.46
C VAL A 220 13.37 -9.77 -1.15
N CYS A 221 12.62 -9.45 -2.20
CA CYS A 221 11.24 -9.00 -2.12
C CYS A 221 10.29 -10.07 -2.68
N ARG A 222 9.01 -9.99 -2.32
CA ARG A 222 7.96 -10.64 -3.11
C ARG A 222 7.80 -9.88 -4.42
N ASP A 223 7.57 -10.60 -5.50
CA ASP A 223 7.34 -9.99 -6.81
C ASP A 223 6.06 -9.12 -6.78
N PHE A 224 6.25 -7.80 -6.89
CA PHE A 224 5.17 -6.82 -6.78
C PHE A 224 4.21 -6.89 -7.96
N GLU A 225 4.72 -7.03 -9.18
CA GLU A 225 3.89 -7.03 -10.39
C GLU A 225 3.03 -8.29 -10.48
N THR A 226 3.54 -9.44 -10.03
CA THR A 226 2.76 -10.68 -9.91
C THR A 226 1.61 -10.51 -8.92
N LEU A 227 1.86 -9.90 -7.76
CA LEU A 227 0.83 -9.61 -6.76
C LEU A 227 -0.20 -8.60 -7.30
N LEU A 228 0.27 -7.52 -7.94
CA LEU A 228 -0.58 -6.48 -8.52
C LEU A 228 -1.49 -7.03 -9.62
N GLY A 229 -0.95 -7.85 -10.53
CA GLY A 229 -1.72 -8.52 -11.57
C GLY A 229 -2.83 -9.39 -10.95
N TYR A 230 -2.47 -10.28 -10.03
CA TYR A 230 -3.44 -11.15 -9.36
C TYR A 230 -4.55 -10.36 -8.65
N VAL A 231 -4.18 -9.34 -7.87
CA VAL A 231 -5.17 -8.56 -7.11
C VAL A 231 -6.07 -7.75 -8.04
N THR A 232 -5.51 -7.16 -9.10
CA THR A 232 -6.30 -6.41 -10.09
C THR A 232 -7.34 -7.31 -10.76
N GLU A 233 -6.95 -8.51 -11.19
CA GLU A 233 -7.82 -9.49 -11.82
C GLU A 233 -8.93 -10.03 -10.90
N ASN A 234 -8.65 -10.13 -9.60
CA ASN A 234 -9.56 -10.70 -8.60
C ASN A 234 -10.24 -9.65 -7.71
N SER A 235 -10.15 -8.38 -8.10
CA SER A 235 -10.75 -7.28 -7.36
C SER A 235 -12.24 -7.14 -7.62
N VAL A 236 -12.95 -6.57 -6.66
CA VAL A 236 -14.35 -6.15 -6.81
C VAL A 236 -14.41 -5.06 -7.88
N PRO A 237 -15.24 -5.22 -8.93
CA PRO A 237 -15.39 -4.20 -9.95
C PRO A 237 -15.81 -2.85 -9.33
N ARG A 238 -15.22 -1.76 -9.82
CA ARG A 238 -15.56 -0.41 -9.35
C ARG A 238 -17.05 -0.10 -9.49
N SER A 239 -17.73 -0.69 -10.48
CA SER A 239 -19.20 -0.57 -10.64
C SER A 239 -19.99 -1.15 -9.47
N VAL A 240 -19.51 -2.24 -8.85
CA VAL A 240 -20.11 -2.85 -7.65
C VAL A 240 -19.77 -2.01 -6.42
N TRP A 241 -18.53 -1.55 -6.26
CA TRP A 241 -18.16 -0.67 -5.15
C TRP A 241 -19.03 0.61 -5.09
N LYS A 242 -19.30 1.23 -6.25
CA LYS A 242 -20.11 2.45 -6.34
C LYS A 242 -21.58 2.29 -5.93
N THR A 243 -22.12 1.06 -5.90
CA THR A 243 -23.49 0.81 -5.43
C THR A 243 -23.57 0.63 -3.90
N MET A 244 -22.44 0.32 -3.25
CA MET A 244 -22.36 0.02 -1.80
C MET A 244 -22.30 1.29 -0.94
N LYS A 245 -23.35 2.12 -0.99
CA LYS A 245 -23.40 3.40 -0.27
C LYS A 245 -23.91 3.32 1.17
N GLU A 246 -24.70 2.30 1.47
CA GLU A 246 -25.26 2.06 2.80
C GLU A 246 -25.21 0.55 3.08
N PRO A 247 -24.96 0.13 4.34
CA PRO A 247 -25.05 -1.28 4.70
C PRO A 247 -26.50 -1.77 4.52
N PRO A 248 -26.68 -3.01 4.01
CA PRO A 248 -28.00 -3.61 3.93
C PRO A 248 -28.69 -3.73 5.30
N ALA A 249 -30.01 -3.92 5.29
CA ALA A 249 -30.77 -4.07 6.54
C ALA A 249 -30.22 -5.24 7.39
N GLY A 250 -29.99 -4.98 8.68
CA GLY A 250 -29.49 -5.99 9.64
C GLY A 250 -27.97 -6.07 9.78
N TYR A 251 -27.20 -5.29 9.01
CA TYR A 251 -25.74 -5.25 9.14
C TYR A 251 -25.27 -4.37 10.31
N VAL A 252 -24.17 -4.77 10.95
CA VAL A 252 -23.56 -4.04 12.06
C VAL A 252 -22.85 -2.79 11.53
N ARG A 253 -23.13 -1.63 12.16
CA ARG A 253 -22.33 -0.42 12.00
C ARG A 253 -21.46 -0.25 13.23
N LEU A 254 -20.15 -0.20 13.04
CA LEU A 254 -19.24 0.18 14.11
C LEU A 254 -19.38 1.69 14.38
N PRO A 255 -19.17 2.14 15.64
CA PRO A 255 -19.15 3.57 15.93
C PRO A 255 -18.01 4.24 15.16
N GLU A 256 -18.22 5.51 14.80
CA GLU A 256 -17.16 6.34 14.24
C GLU A 256 -15.92 6.31 15.16
N PRO A 257 -14.70 6.16 14.61
CA PRO A 257 -13.48 6.28 15.40
C PRO A 257 -13.41 7.68 16.02
N ALA A 258 -13.87 7.83 17.27
CA ALA A 258 -13.80 9.12 17.95
C ALA A 258 -12.33 9.54 18.10
N PRO A 259 -12.00 10.83 17.94
CA PRO A 259 -10.69 11.33 18.36
C PRO A 259 -10.46 10.90 19.81
N ALA A 260 -9.32 10.30 20.11
CA ALA A 260 -8.96 9.96 21.48
C ALA A 260 -9.14 11.24 22.32
N ARG A 261 -10.01 11.19 23.34
CA ARG A 261 -10.16 12.34 24.24
C ARG A 261 -8.77 12.63 24.81
N PRO A 262 -8.33 13.91 24.85
CA PRO A 262 -7.13 14.24 25.59
C PRO A 262 -7.25 13.62 26.97
N ALA A 263 -6.21 12.93 27.44
CA ALA A 263 -6.14 12.53 28.83
C ALA A 263 -6.42 13.79 29.65
N GLU A 264 -7.45 13.74 30.51
CA GLU A 264 -7.69 14.82 31.46
C GLU A 264 -6.35 15.05 32.16
N SER A 265 -5.79 16.24 31.99
CA SER A 265 -4.63 16.63 32.77
C SER A 265 -5.14 16.67 34.20
N ASP A 266 -4.74 15.69 35.01
CA ASP A 266 -4.85 15.74 36.47
C ASP A 266 -3.99 16.91 36.97
N THR A 267 -4.45 18.14 36.72
CA THR A 267 -4.08 19.31 37.49
C THR A 267 -5.14 19.44 38.57
N ASP A 268 -4.99 18.63 39.62
CA ASP A 268 -5.66 18.88 40.89
C ASP A 268 -4.91 20.02 41.63
N PRO A 269 -5.64 20.86 42.39
CA PRO A 269 -5.33 22.28 42.65
C PRO A 269 -4.22 22.57 43.67
#